data_AF-A0AAT9QZL8-F1
#
_entry.id   AF-A0AAT9QZL8-F1
#
_cell.length_a   1.000
_cell.length_b   1.000
_cell.length_c   1.000
_cell.angle_alpha   90.00
_cell.angle_beta   90.00
_cell.angle_gamma   90.00
#
_symmetry.space_group_name_H-M   'P 1'
#
loop_
_entity.id
_entity.type
_entity.pdbx_description
1 polymer ?
#
loop_
_entity_poly.entity_id
_entity_poly.type
_entity_poly.pdbx_seq_one_letter_code
_entity_poly.pdbx_strand_id
1 'polypeptide(L)'
;MPAAEQRPFGGSLSFDGREVGPAAVPRAYERWTRTVPDALTSSFAAIPCPDVPGLPPHLRGRYVVSVRVAYTASRGEGEGTARC
;
A
#
# COMPACT_ATOMS: atom_id res chain seq x y z
N MET A 1 -23.44 -25.27 -7.80
CA MET A 1 -21.98 -25.05 -7.73
C MET A 1 -21.73 -24.10 -6.57
N PRO A 2 -21.05 -24.47 -5.47
CA PRO A 2 -20.69 -23.48 -4.47
C PRO A 2 -19.72 -22.48 -5.11
N ALA A 3 -19.97 -21.19 -4.92
CA ALA A 3 -19.06 -20.14 -5.40
C ALA A 3 -17.68 -20.35 -4.75
N ALA A 4 -16.62 -20.28 -5.55
CA ALA A 4 -15.26 -20.32 -5.03
C ALA A 4 -15.10 -19.20 -3.99
N GLU A 5 -14.78 -19.57 -2.74
CA GLU A 5 -14.61 -18.60 -1.66
C GLU A 5 -13.33 -17.80 -1.93
N GLN A 6 -13.50 -16.51 -2.20
CA GLN A 6 -12.41 -15.56 -2.40
C GLN A 6 -11.97 -15.00 -1.06
N ARG A 7 -10.70 -15.20 -0.68
CA ARG A 7 -10.16 -14.68 0.58
C ARG A 7 -9.29 -13.45 0.30
N PRO A 8 -9.69 -12.25 0.77
CA PRO A 8 -8.87 -11.06 0.63
C PRO A 8 -7.73 -11.07 1.68
N PHE A 9 -6.54 -10.70 1.25
CA PHE A 9 -5.37 -10.43 2.09
C PHE A 9 -4.98 -8.97 1.91
N GLY A 10 -4.77 -8.23 2.99
CA GLY A 10 -4.45 -6.81 2.94
C GLY A 10 -3.18 -6.45 3.70
N GLY A 11 -2.52 -5.37 3.28
CA GLY A 11 -1.33 -4.83 3.94
C GLY A 11 -1.08 -3.35 3.60
N SER A 12 -0.24 -2.70 4.41
CA SER A 12 0.15 -1.30 4.19
C SER A 12 1.58 -1.01 4.61
N LEU A 13 2.27 -0.19 3.82
CA LEU A 13 3.59 0.36 4.12
C LEU A 13 3.48 1.87 4.22
N SER A 14 4.11 2.48 5.23
CA SER A 14 4.15 3.95 5.41
C SER A 14 5.57 4.40 5.73
N PHE A 15 5.98 5.52 5.15
CA PHE A 15 7.32 6.11 5.33
C PHE A 15 7.27 7.63 5.33
N ASP A 16 8.33 8.26 5.84
CA ASP A 16 8.51 9.71 5.74
C ASP A 16 9.00 10.06 4.33
N GLY A 17 8.13 10.71 3.55
CA GLY A 17 8.42 11.12 2.18
C GLY A 17 9.47 12.22 2.05
N ARG A 18 10.01 12.75 3.16
CA ARG A 18 11.17 13.65 3.10
C ARG A 18 12.49 12.91 2.95
N GLU A 19 12.56 11.67 3.44
CA GLU A 19 13.76 10.83 3.34
C GLU A 19 13.95 10.29 1.92
N VAL A 20 12.83 10.07 1.23
CA VAL A 20 12.77 9.55 -0.13
C VAL A 20 12.30 10.68 -1.05
N GLY A 21 13.21 11.26 -1.84
CA GLY A 21 12.93 12.45 -2.65
C GLY A 21 11.57 12.43 -3.37
N PRO A 22 10.94 13.60 -3.59
CA PRO A 22 9.49 13.72 -3.82
C PRO A 22 8.96 12.93 -5.03
N ALA A 23 9.80 12.67 -6.04
CA ALA A 23 9.44 11.90 -7.23
C ALA A 23 9.84 10.41 -7.17
N ALA A 24 10.74 10.01 -6.26
CA ALA A 24 11.28 8.65 -6.23
C ALA A 24 10.20 7.61 -5.97
N VAL A 25 9.31 7.92 -5.02
CA VAL A 25 8.28 6.98 -4.57
C VAL A 25 7.15 6.84 -5.58
N PRO A 26 6.54 7.91 -6.13
CA PRO A 26 5.53 7.76 -7.19
C PRO A 26 6.06 6.99 -8.40
N ARG A 27 7.32 7.21 -8.78
CA ARG A 27 7.96 6.47 -9.88
C ARG A 27 8.19 4.99 -9.55
N ALA A 28 8.57 4.68 -8.33
CA ALA A 28 8.71 3.29 -7.89
C ALA A 28 7.35 2.58 -7.85
N TYR A 29 6.33 3.24 -7.30
CA TYR A 29 4.96 2.73 -7.26
C TYR A 29 4.43 2.44 -8.67
N GLU A 30 4.57 3.39 -9.60
CA GLU A 30 4.14 3.26 -11.00
C GLU A 30 4.86 2.14 -11.77
N ARG A 31 6.14 1.90 -11.50
CA ARG A 31 6.84 0.74 -12.07
C ARG A 31 6.35 -0.57 -11.48
N TRP A 32 6.14 -0.61 -10.17
CA TRP A 32 5.70 -1.81 -9.47
C TRP A 32 4.28 -2.23 -9.85
N THR A 33 3.35 -1.28 -10.03
CA THR A 33 1.95 -1.60 -10.45
C THR A 33 1.86 -2.27 -11.82
N ARG A 34 2.89 -2.16 -12.67
CA ARG A 34 2.97 -2.90 -13.94
C ARG A 34 3.40 -4.36 -13.79
N THR A 35 3.92 -4.73 -12.63
CA THR A 35 4.49 -6.06 -12.36
C THR A 35 3.59 -6.94 -11.49
N VAL A 36 2.56 -6.36 -10.87
CA VAL A 36 1.63 -7.09 -10.00
C VAL A 36 0.51 -7.75 -10.80
N PRO A 37 -0.05 -8.87 -10.32
CA PRO A 37 -1.19 -9.51 -10.97
C PRO A 37 -2.47 -8.68 -10.84
N ASP A 38 -3.41 -8.87 -11.75
CA ASP A 38 -4.73 -8.20 -11.76
C ASP A 38 -5.56 -8.46 -10.50
N ALA A 39 -5.31 -9.59 -9.82
CA ALA A 39 -5.94 -9.93 -8.54
C ALA A 39 -5.46 -9.06 -7.37
N LEU A 40 -4.43 -8.23 -7.57
CA LEU A 40 -3.93 -7.27 -6.58
C LEU A 40 -4.47 -5.87 -6.88
N THR A 41 -5.26 -5.34 -5.95
CA THR A 41 -5.64 -3.93 -5.91
C THR A 41 -4.66 -3.17 -5.02
N SER A 42 -4.19 -2.00 -5.47
CA SER A 42 -3.33 -1.14 -4.66
C SER A 42 -3.78 0.31 -4.68
N SER A 43 -3.38 1.06 -3.66
CA SER A 43 -3.56 2.51 -3.61
C SER A 43 -2.32 3.20 -3.05
N PHE A 44 -2.12 4.44 -3.47
CA PHE A 44 -1.04 5.30 -3.05
C PHE A 44 -1.61 6.58 -2.44
N ALA A 45 -1.04 7.03 -1.32
CA ALA A 45 -1.38 8.32 -0.73
C ALA A 45 -0.11 9.04 -0.25
N ALA A 46 0.00 10.31 -0.58
CA ALA A 46 1.05 11.19 -0.12
C ALA A 46 0.41 12.43 0.52
N ILE A 47 0.57 12.59 1.83
CA ILE A 47 -0.20 13.52 2.65
C ILE A 47 0.77 14.43 3.41
N PRO A 48 0.79 15.74 3.13
CA PRO A 48 1.46 16.70 4.00
C PRO A 48 0.67 16.83 5.30
N CYS A 49 1.32 16.52 6.41
CA CYS A 49 0.76 16.66 7.75
C CYS A 49 1.35 17.93 8.39
N PRO A 50 0.63 19.07 8.40
CA PRO A 50 1.14 20.31 8.97
C PRO A 50 1.38 20.18 10.49
N ASP A 51 2.21 21.05 11.06
CA ASP A 51 2.43 21.07 12.50
C ASP A 51 1.29 21.83 13.20
N VAL A 52 0.19 21.10 13.48
CA VAL A 52 -1.00 21.64 14.14
C VAL A 52 -1.47 20.76 15.30
N PRO A 53 -2.03 21.33 16.39
CA PRO A 53 -2.47 20.57 17.55
C PRO A 53 -3.49 19.45 17.24
N GLY A 54 -4.29 19.60 16.18
CA GLY A 54 -5.31 18.63 15.78
C GLY A 54 -4.78 17.32 15.20
N LEU A 55 -3.48 17.23 14.86
CA LEU A 55 -2.87 15.99 14.38
C LEU A 55 -2.23 15.19 15.53
N PRO A 56 -2.18 13.85 15.44
CA PRO A 56 -1.40 13.02 16.36
C PRO A 56 0.06 13.46 16.42
N PRO A 57 0.72 13.48 17.60
CA PRO A 57 2.09 14.00 17.74
C PRO A 57 3.11 13.39 16.78
N HIS A 58 2.99 12.09 16.47
CA HIS A 58 3.91 11.39 15.58
C HIS A 58 3.72 11.71 14.09
N LEU A 59 2.66 12.43 13.71
CA LEU A 59 2.39 12.84 12.32
C LEU A 59 2.63 14.33 12.09
N ARG A 60 2.67 15.14 13.16
CA ARG A 60 2.80 16.60 13.05
C ARG A 60 4.07 16.99 12.32
N GLY A 61 3.91 17.93 11.41
CA GLY A 61 5.01 18.44 10.61
C GLY A 61 5.71 17.38 9.77
N ARG A 62 5.08 16.25 9.41
CA ARG A 62 5.66 15.20 8.54
C ARG A 62 5.05 15.21 7.14
N TYR A 63 5.73 14.56 6.20
CA TYR A 63 5.14 14.23 4.91
C TYR A 63 4.99 12.72 4.83
N VAL A 64 3.77 12.22 5.01
CA VAL A 64 3.54 10.77 5.12
C VAL A 64 3.18 10.24 3.76
N VAL A 65 3.89 9.22 3.34
CA VAL A 65 3.59 8.51 2.11
C VAL A 65 3.27 7.05 2.46
N SER A 66 2.19 6.53 1.88
CA SER A 66 1.69 5.19 2.16
C SER A 66 1.27 4.45 0.89
N VAL A 67 1.54 3.16 0.87
CA VAL A 67 1.07 2.22 -0.15
C VAL A 67 0.22 1.17 0.55
N ARG A 68 -0.99 0.95 0.07
CA ARG A 68 -1.91 -0.07 0.59
C ARG A 68 -2.19 -1.08 -0.51
N VAL A 69 -2.26 -2.35 -0.13
CA VAL A 69 -2.50 -3.47 -1.06
C VAL A 69 -3.60 -4.37 -0.53
N ALA A 70 -4.38 -4.92 -1.45
CA ALA A 70 -5.36 -5.96 -1.21
C ALA A 70 -5.23 -7.00 -2.33
N TYR A 71 -4.98 -8.25 -1.97
CA TYR A 71 -4.86 -9.38 -2.89
C TYR A 71 -6.02 -10.35 -2.68
N THR A 72 -6.70 -10.72 -3.76
CA THR A 72 -7.83 -11.66 -3.70
C THR A 72 -7.36 -13.02 -4.20
N ALA A 73 -7.07 -13.95 -3.27
CA ALA A 73 -6.68 -15.31 -3.65
C ALA A 73 -7.92 -16.18 -3.88
N SER A 74 -7.95 -16.91 -5.01
CA SER A 74 -8.78 -18.09 -5.15
C SER A 74 -8.19 -19.21 -4.28
N ARG A 75 -9.03 -20.10 -3.72
CA ARG A 75 -8.57 -21.22 -2.84
C ARG A 75 -7.69 -22.27 -3.57
N GLY A 76 -7.22 -22.01 -4.79
CA GLY A 76 -6.27 -22.85 -5.55
C GLY A 76 -4.84 -22.28 -5.67
N GLU A 77 -4.64 -20.96 -5.50
CA GLU A 77 -3.33 -20.30 -5.66
C GLU A 77 -2.56 -20.12 -4.33
N GLY A 78 -3.09 -20.63 -3.22
CA GLY A 78 -2.75 -20.20 -1.86
C GLY A 78 -1.60 -20.91 -1.15
N GLU A 79 -0.68 -21.57 -1.85
CA GLU A 79 0.39 -22.38 -1.20
C GLU A 79 1.80 -22.04 -1.69
N GLY A 80 2.09 -20.75 -1.95
CA GLY A 80 3.44 -20.35 -2.35
C GLY A 80 3.87 -18.90 -2.08
N THR A 81 2.95 -17.92 -2.10
CA THR A 81 3.40 -16.51 -2.22
C THR A 81 2.57 -15.55 -1.37
N ALA A 82 2.23 -15.93 -0.15
CA ALA A 82 1.66 -15.01 0.84
C ALA A 82 2.61 -14.88 2.03
N ARG A 83 3.71 -14.15 1.84
CA ARG A 83 4.46 -13.59 2.96
C ARG A 83 4.44 -12.07 2.83
N CYS A 84 3.68 -11.43 3.71
CA CYS A 84 3.79 -10.01 4.03
C CYS A 84 5.07 -9.76 4.82
#